data_AF-A0A1U8K0R4-F1
#
_entry.id   AF-A0A1U8K0R4-F1
#
_cell.length_a   1.000
_cell.length_b   1.000
_cell.length_c   1.000
_cell.angle_alpha   90.00
_cell.angle_beta   90.00
_cell.angle_gamma   90.00
#
_symmetry.space_group_name_H-M   'P 1'
#
loop_
_entity.id
_entity.type
_entity.pdbx_description
1 polymer ?
#
loop_
_entity_poly.entity_id
_entity_poly.type
_entity_poly.pdbx_seq_one_letter_code
_entity_poly.pdbx_strand_id
1 'polypeptide(L)'
;MPPKSASKKRKKAFVRYKTLLADDGKSPLTEHVDPGYIRPLPPNEKGNAQSGFEVNDVVDARYRDGWWTGVVRKVLAKSKYRVYFDNPPDVIEFDRKDLRVHWDWIDGNWVRPEKQAPFLALGQQWR
;
A
#
# COMPACT_ATOMS: atom_id res chain seq x y z
N MET A 1 6.00 47.42 2.88
CA MET A 1 5.96 46.04 2.33
C MET A 1 5.83 45.06 3.48
N PRO A 2 4.91 44.08 3.46
CA PRO A 2 4.90 43.06 4.49
C PRO A 2 6.17 42.20 4.37
N PRO A 3 6.72 41.70 5.48
CA PRO A 3 7.93 40.87 5.43
C PRO A 3 7.64 39.58 4.65
N LYS A 4 8.54 39.23 3.72
CA LYS A 4 8.52 37.94 3.05
C LYS A 4 8.62 36.86 4.12
N SER A 5 7.55 36.07 4.28
CA SER A 5 7.54 34.89 5.13
C SER A 5 8.68 33.97 4.72
N ALA A 6 9.71 33.88 5.57
CA ALA A 6 10.77 32.90 5.39
C ALA A 6 10.16 31.50 5.53
N SER A 7 10.04 30.78 4.41
CA SER A 7 9.64 29.38 4.42
C SER A 7 10.66 28.58 5.25
N LYS A 8 10.28 28.15 6.46
CA LYS A 8 11.08 27.24 7.26
C LYS A 8 11.24 25.94 6.46
N LYS A 9 12.45 25.65 5.98
CA LYS A 9 12.78 24.34 5.38
C LYS A 9 12.38 23.25 6.37
N ARG A 10 11.41 22.40 5.99
CA ARG A 10 11.03 21.23 6.79
C ARG A 10 12.23 20.30 6.90
N LYS A 11 12.54 19.85 8.11
CA LYS A 11 13.62 18.88 8.36
C LYS A 11 13.21 17.54 7.73
N LYS A 12 14.11 16.94 6.96
CA LYS A 12 13.92 15.59 6.40
C LYS A 12 14.41 14.53 7.37
N ALA A 13 13.81 13.35 7.33
CA ALA A 13 14.28 12.18 8.07
C ALA A 13 15.23 11.36 7.21
N PHE A 14 16.29 10.82 7.80
CA PHE A 14 17.20 9.89 7.13
C PHE A 14 16.74 8.46 7.40
N VAL A 15 16.41 7.72 6.34
CA VAL A 15 15.86 6.36 6.43
C VAL A 15 16.77 5.34 5.77
N ARG A 16 16.72 4.10 6.27
CA ARG A 16 17.36 2.94 5.68
C ARG A 16 16.30 1.88 5.38
N TYR A 17 16.19 1.51 4.11
CA TYR A 17 15.24 0.49 3.67
C TYR A 17 15.67 -0.90 4.12
N LYS A 18 14.69 -1.80 4.30
CA LYS A 18 14.94 -3.19 4.68
C LYS A 18 15.11 -4.12 3.48
N THR A 19 14.48 -3.78 2.37
CA THR A 19 14.31 -4.67 1.20
C THR A 19 14.78 -4.01 -0.09
N LEU A 20 14.73 -2.68 -0.20
CA LEU A 20 15.30 -1.95 -1.34
C LEU A 20 16.81 -1.84 -1.21
N LEU A 21 17.50 -2.09 -2.32
CA LEU A 21 18.95 -2.05 -2.43
C LEU A 21 19.40 -0.77 -3.16
N ALA A 22 20.63 -0.33 -2.88
CA ALA A 22 21.30 0.72 -3.63
C ALA A 22 21.74 0.20 -5.02
N ASP A 23 22.32 1.09 -5.83
CA ASP A 23 22.77 0.81 -7.21
C ASP A 23 23.83 -0.30 -7.29
N ASP A 24 24.51 -0.60 -6.18
CA ASP A 24 25.45 -1.71 -6.07
C ASP A 24 24.76 -3.10 -6.03
N GLY A 25 23.43 -3.13 -5.88
CA GLY A 25 22.62 -4.33 -5.75
C GLY A 25 22.92 -5.16 -4.50
N LYS A 26 23.57 -4.58 -3.49
CA LYS A 26 24.08 -5.31 -2.30
C LYS A 26 23.75 -4.60 -1.00
N SER A 27 23.97 -3.30 -0.93
CA SER A 27 23.75 -2.53 0.29
C SER A 27 22.30 -2.04 0.37
N PRO A 28 21.71 -1.91 1.57
CA PRO A 28 20.37 -1.34 1.71
C PRO A 28 20.35 0.12 1.27
N LEU A 29 19.31 0.50 0.52
CA LEU A 29 19.10 1.89 0.10
C LEU A 29 18.90 2.80 1.32
N THR A 30 19.51 3.99 1.28
CA THR A 30 19.31 5.06 2.27
C THR A 30 18.98 6.38 1.59
N GLU A 31 18.10 7.18 2.18
CA GLU A 31 17.71 8.48 1.60
C GLU A 31 17.13 9.45 2.65
N HIS A 32 16.95 10.71 2.23
CA HIS A 32 16.30 11.74 3.01
C HIS A 32 14.86 11.98 2.53
N VAL A 33 13.87 11.60 3.35
CA VAL A 33 12.44 11.67 3.03
C VAL A 33 11.74 12.77 3.83
N ASP A 34 10.64 13.31 3.27
CA ASP A 34 9.73 14.14 4.06
C ASP A 34 9.04 13.26 5.12
N PRO A 35 9.04 13.65 6.41
CA PRO A 35 8.35 12.90 7.46
C PRO A 35 6.87 12.62 7.18
N GLY A 36 6.20 13.41 6.33
CA GLY A 36 4.82 13.15 5.91
C GLY A 36 4.63 11.87 5.09
N TYR A 37 5.70 11.29 4.54
CA TYR A 37 5.68 9.98 3.87
C TYR A 37 6.04 8.82 4.81
N ILE A 38 6.29 9.10 6.09
CA ILE A 38 6.63 8.08 7.08
C ILE A 38 5.42 7.83 7.97
N ARG A 39 5.13 6.56 8.19
CA ARG A 39 4.11 6.11 9.13
C ARG A 39 4.63 4.94 9.98
N PRO A 40 4.05 4.68 11.16
CA PRO A 40 4.36 3.48 11.95
C PRO A 40 4.08 2.19 11.17
N LEU A 41 4.36 1.04 11.79
CA LEU A 41 3.87 -0.24 11.25
C LEU A 41 2.35 -0.34 11.49
N PRO A 42 1.58 -0.85 10.51
CA PRO A 42 0.15 -1.06 10.68
C PRO A 42 -0.11 -2.09 11.80
N PRO A 43 -1.31 -2.07 12.41
CA PRO A 43 -1.69 -3.03 13.45
C PRO A 43 -1.49 -4.47 12.98
N ASN A 44 -0.94 -5.31 13.86
CA ASN A 44 -0.65 -6.70 13.51
C ASN A 44 -1.92 -7.55 13.65
N GLU A 45 -2.52 -7.94 12.53
CA GLU A 45 -3.74 -8.76 12.51
C GLU A 45 -3.44 -10.25 12.73
N LYS A 46 -2.69 -10.60 13.78
CA LYS A 46 -2.40 -12.01 14.11
C LYS A 46 -3.67 -12.87 14.28
N GLY A 47 -4.82 -12.25 14.54
CA GLY A 47 -6.13 -12.90 14.57
C GLY A 47 -6.82 -13.10 13.20
N ASN A 48 -6.69 -12.15 12.26
CA ASN A 48 -7.32 -12.23 10.92
C ASN A 48 -6.41 -12.84 9.85
N ALA A 49 -5.19 -13.21 10.19
CA ALA A 49 -4.32 -13.99 9.30
C ALA A 49 -5.00 -15.29 8.79
N GLN A 50 -6.01 -15.78 9.51
CA GLN A 50 -6.78 -16.97 9.17
C GLN A 50 -8.03 -16.68 8.32
N SER A 51 -8.62 -15.48 8.40
CA SER A 51 -9.75 -15.13 7.54
C SER A 51 -9.25 -14.84 6.12
N GLY A 52 -9.94 -15.40 5.13
CA GLY A 52 -9.71 -15.07 3.72
C GLY A 52 -10.10 -13.62 3.41
N PHE A 53 -9.66 -13.14 2.25
CA PHE A 53 -10.14 -11.87 1.72
C PHE A 53 -11.39 -12.10 0.87
N GLU A 54 -12.21 -11.07 0.74
CA GLU A 54 -13.40 -11.06 -0.08
C GLU A 54 -13.21 -10.14 -1.29
N VAL A 55 -14.07 -10.30 -2.30
CA VAL A 55 -14.07 -9.40 -3.45
C VAL A 55 -14.33 -7.96 -2.98
N ASN A 56 -13.58 -7.04 -3.56
CA ASN A 56 -13.52 -5.61 -3.27
C ASN A 56 -12.83 -5.21 -1.95
N ASP A 57 -12.26 -6.16 -1.21
CA ASP A 57 -11.35 -5.80 -0.12
C ASP A 57 -10.14 -5.03 -0.66
N VAL A 58 -9.80 -3.94 0.02
CA VAL A 58 -8.56 -3.20 -0.22
C VAL A 58 -7.44 -3.86 0.58
N VAL A 59 -6.39 -4.25 -0.13
CA VAL A 59 -5.26 -5.02 0.42
C VAL A 59 -3.95 -4.36 0.05
N ASP A 60 -2.92 -4.61 0.86
CA ASP A 60 -1.54 -4.40 0.44
C ASP A 60 -0.97 -5.75 -0.04
N ALA A 61 -0.45 -5.77 -1.26
CA ALA A 61 0.23 -6.93 -1.83
C ALA A 61 1.75 -6.76 -1.78
N ARG A 62 2.46 -7.80 -1.35
CA ARG A 62 3.92 -7.82 -1.35
C ARG A 62 4.43 -8.12 -2.75
N TYR A 63 5.00 -7.10 -3.41
CA TYR A 63 5.48 -7.19 -4.77
C TYR A 63 6.69 -6.26 -4.95
N ARG A 64 7.70 -6.70 -5.71
CA ARG A 64 8.94 -5.93 -6.00
C ARG A 64 9.50 -5.20 -4.78
N ASP A 65 9.79 -5.96 -3.73
CA ASP A 65 10.41 -5.47 -2.49
C ASP A 65 9.61 -4.44 -1.68
N GLY A 66 8.34 -4.23 -2.02
CA GLY A 66 7.44 -3.29 -1.35
C GLY A 66 6.05 -3.89 -1.06
N TRP A 67 5.22 -3.07 -0.43
CA TRP A 67 3.79 -3.31 -0.23
C TRP A 67 3.01 -2.34 -1.11
N TRP A 68 2.18 -2.86 -2.02
CA TRP A 68 1.44 -2.11 -3.01
C TRP A 68 -0.06 -2.22 -2.73
N THR A 69 -0.75 -1.08 -2.62
CA THR A 69 -2.19 -1.06 -2.42
C THR A 69 -2.91 -1.55 -3.68
N GLY A 70 -3.83 -2.48 -3.52
CA GLY A 70 -4.67 -2.99 -4.60
C GLY A 70 -6.02 -3.47 -4.08
N VAL A 71 -6.85 -3.96 -4.99
CA VAL A 71 -8.22 -4.40 -4.68
C VAL A 71 -8.42 -5.84 -5.13
N VAL A 72 -8.94 -6.69 -4.25
CA VAL A 72 -9.26 -8.08 -4.59
C VAL A 72 -10.41 -8.10 -5.59
N ARG A 73 -10.17 -8.61 -6.80
CA ARG A 73 -11.20 -8.75 -7.84
C ARG A 73 -11.72 -10.16 -7.99
N LYS A 74 -10.96 -11.15 -7.54
CA LYS A 74 -11.38 -12.55 -7.56
C LYS A 74 -10.74 -13.34 -6.43
N VAL A 75 -11.56 -14.10 -5.71
CA VAL A 75 -11.10 -15.13 -4.78
C VAL A 75 -11.01 -16.44 -5.55
N LEU A 76 -9.87 -17.13 -5.44
CA LEU A 76 -9.58 -18.40 -6.11
C LEU A 76 -9.48 -19.53 -5.08
N ALA A 77 -9.50 -20.77 -5.57
CA ALA A 77 -9.25 -21.94 -4.72
C ALA A 77 -7.84 -21.89 -4.10
N LYS A 78 -7.64 -22.64 -3.01
CA LYS A 78 -6.34 -22.76 -2.31
C LYS A 78 -5.80 -21.42 -1.78
N SER A 79 -6.68 -20.52 -1.33
CA SER A 79 -6.31 -19.25 -0.70
C SER A 79 -5.47 -18.33 -1.60
N LYS A 80 -5.83 -18.28 -2.88
CA LYS A 80 -5.24 -17.41 -3.90
C LYS A 80 -6.22 -16.31 -4.29
N TYR A 81 -5.68 -15.18 -4.73
CA TYR A 81 -6.48 -13.99 -5.04
C TYR A 81 -5.95 -13.29 -6.28
N ARG A 82 -6.83 -12.76 -7.13
CA ARG A 82 -6.45 -11.79 -8.17
C ARG A 82 -6.66 -10.39 -7.62
N VAL A 83 -5.58 -9.63 -7.54
CA VAL A 83 -5.55 -8.26 -7.04
C VAL A 83 -5.31 -7.32 -8.20
N TYR A 84 -6.17 -6.31 -8.31
CA TYR A 84 -6.06 -5.23 -9.27
C TYR A 84 -5.27 -4.05 -8.67
N PHE A 85 -4.34 -3.50 -9.45
CA PHE A 85 -3.62 -2.26 -9.17
C PHE A 85 -4.04 -1.22 -10.20
N ASP A 86 -4.14 0.04 -9.78
CA ASP A 86 -4.61 1.13 -10.65
C ASP A 86 -3.47 1.86 -11.38
N ASN A 87 -2.23 1.77 -10.86
CA ASN A 87 -1.09 2.50 -11.43
C ASN A 87 0.22 1.68 -11.41
N PRO A 88 0.65 1.12 -12.56
CA PRO A 88 -0.15 0.98 -13.78
C PRO A 88 -1.32 0.00 -13.59
N PRO A 89 -2.39 0.08 -14.40
CA PRO A 89 -3.47 -0.89 -14.40
C PRO A 89 -2.95 -2.31 -14.67
N ASP A 90 -3.06 -3.20 -13.69
CA ASP A 90 -2.66 -4.60 -13.83
C ASP A 90 -3.45 -5.51 -12.87
N VAL A 91 -3.54 -6.80 -13.18
CA VAL A 91 -4.16 -7.82 -12.33
C VAL A 91 -3.18 -8.97 -12.12
N ILE A 92 -2.73 -9.15 -10.88
CA ILE A 92 -1.74 -10.16 -10.50
C ILE A 92 -2.35 -11.16 -9.51
N GLU A 93 -1.96 -12.42 -9.62
CA GLU A 93 -2.35 -13.47 -8.67
C GLU A 93 -1.37 -13.52 -7.49
N PHE A 94 -1.91 -13.55 -6.26
CA PHE A 94 -1.14 -13.67 -5.03
C PHE A 94 -1.65 -14.80 -4.14
N ASP A 95 -0.73 -15.41 -3.40
CA ASP A 95 -1.07 -16.27 -2.26
C ASP A 95 -1.49 -15.42 -1.05
N ARG A 96 -2.32 -15.97 -0.16
CA ARG A 96 -2.76 -15.30 1.08
C ARG A 96 -1.63 -14.71 1.91
N LYS A 97 -0.46 -15.36 1.95
CA LYS A 97 0.73 -14.95 2.73
C LYS A 97 1.37 -13.66 2.22
N ASP A 98 1.18 -13.35 0.94
CA ASP A 98 1.75 -12.18 0.27
C ASP A 98 0.78 -10.99 0.29
N LEU A 99 -0.37 -11.16 0.95
CA LEU A 99 -1.40 -10.13 1.12
C LEU A 99 -1.61 -9.80 2.61
N ARG A 100 -1.87 -8.53 2.90
CA ARG A 100 -2.34 -8.04 4.19
C ARG A 100 -3.48 -7.05 3.99
N VAL A 101 -4.27 -6.80 5.03
CA VAL A 101 -5.29 -5.74 5.01
C VAL A 101 -4.59 -4.39 4.82
N HIS A 102 -5.17 -3.56 3.95
CA HIS A 102 -4.73 -2.17 3.79
C HIS A 102 -5.22 -1.33 4.96
N TRP A 103 -4.36 -0.42 5.43
CA TRP A 103 -4.70 0.56 6.44
C TRP A 103 -4.17 1.92 6.00
N ASP A 104 -4.99 2.95 6.13
CA ASP A 104 -4.60 4.33 5.93
C ASP A 104 -4.04 4.91 7.22
N TRP A 105 -3.05 5.80 7.10
CA TRP A 105 -2.51 6.56 8.22
C TRP A 105 -2.94 8.01 8.08
N ILE A 106 -3.97 8.40 8.82
CA ILE A 106 -4.62 9.70 8.71
C ILE A 106 -4.59 10.35 10.10
N ASP A 107 -4.01 11.54 10.18
CA ASP A 107 -3.95 12.36 11.40
C ASP A 107 -3.51 11.59 12.66
N GLY A 108 -2.50 10.73 12.50
CA GLY A 108 -1.93 9.97 13.62
C GLY A 108 -2.72 8.70 14.00
N ASN A 109 -3.68 8.28 13.18
CA ASN A 109 -4.53 7.12 13.44
C ASN A 109 -4.53 6.14 12.26
N TRP A 110 -4.66 4.86 12.57
CA TRP A 110 -4.88 3.81 11.59
C TRP A 110 -6.37 3.69 11.27
N VAL A 111 -6.72 3.89 10.01
CA VAL A 111 -8.11 3.81 9.52
C VAL A 111 -8.22 2.67 8.52
N ARG A 112 -9.27 1.85 8.67
CA ARG A 112 -9.57 0.79 7.71
C ARG A 112 -10.41 1.38 6.58
N PRO A 113 -9.99 1.30 5.31
CA PRO A 113 -10.81 1.75 4.20
C PRO A 113 -12.05 0.86 4.08
N GLU A 114 -13.13 1.44 3.56
CA GLU A 114 -14.27 0.66 3.10
C GLU A 114 -13.88 -0.18 1.88
N LYS A 115 -14.65 -1.24 1.62
CA LYS A 115 -14.49 -2.01 0.38
C LYS A 115 -14.74 -1.09 -0.81
N GLN A 116 -13.98 -1.29 -1.88
CA GLN A 116 -14.20 -0.50 -3.08
C GLN A 116 -15.60 -0.80 -3.63
N ALA A 117 -16.36 0.24 -3.96
CA ALA A 117 -17.66 0.04 -4.60
C ALA A 117 -17.49 -0.85 -5.85
N PRO A 118 -18.43 -1.77 -6.12
CA PRO A 118 -18.43 -2.51 -7.37
C PRO A 118 -18.38 -1.53 -8.54
N PHE A 119 -17.55 -1.84 -9.54
CA PHE A 119 -17.41 -1.05 -10.77
C PHE A 119 -18.75 -0.85 -11.53
N LEU A 120 -19.81 -1.57 -11.13
CA LEU A 120 -21.17 -1.51 -11.69
C LEU A 120 -21.91 -0.17 -11.47
N ALA A 121 -21.37 0.78 -10.71
CA ALA A 121 -22.01 2.10 -10.54
C ALA A 121 -21.69 3.12 -11.64
N LEU A 122 -20.72 2.86 -12.53
CA LEU A 122 -20.43 3.73 -13.67
C LEU A 122 -20.28 2.85 -14.91
N GLY A 123 -21.36 2.79 -15.68
CA GLY A 123 -21.42 2.03 -16.93
C GLY A 123 -20.33 2.47 -17.90
N GLN A 124 -19.21 1.73 -17.91
CA GLN A 124 -18.26 1.73 -19.02
C GLN A 124 -17.75 0.31 -19.21
N GLN A 125 -18.33 -0.33 -20.22
CA GLN A 125 -17.91 -1.61 -20.78
C GLN A 125 -16.63 -1.37 -21.59
N TRP A 126 -15.54 -2.02 -21.19
CA TRP A 126 -14.31 -2.03 -21.99
C TRP A 126 -14.41 -3.12 -23.07
N ARG A 127 -14.08 -2.73 -24.29
CA ARG A 127 -13.75 -3.62 -25.41
C ARG A 127 -12.34 -4.17 -25.24
#